data_AF-R6M0Y3-F1
#
_entry.id   AF-R6M0Y3-F1
#
_cell.length_a   1.000
_cell.length_b   1.000
_cell.length_c   1.000
_cell.angle_alpha   90.00
_cell.angle_beta   90.00
_cell.angle_gamma   90.00
#
_symmetry.space_group_name_H-M   'P 1'
#
loop_
_entity.id
_entity.type
_entity.pdbx_description
1 polymer ?
#
loop_
_entity_poly.entity_id
_entity_poly.type
_entity_poly.pdbx_seq_one_letter_code
_entity_poly.pdbx_strand_id
1 'polypeptide(L)'
;MIVKIDKLSHDFRGISRINDKVLFIPSVLPEEVVDVRITIDKKNYSIGKAMNIITESSNRRKSICPYFDTCGGCSTGYIKYDKALVYKKESVIDIMKRYAGYDVNPEIISNYKEYGYRNKIGLKVFNGKVSLTEEESNNLVNIDKCYLVNDNINKVIDSLSKLDLTGINDIVIKGTNEIMVILNGDTDRDMIINSLKGMAKSIVLNDEVIYGNDYITINVDKYKYAVYPKSFFQVNTDMISKLYDKVKEAAGKGESLLDLYCGAGTIGIYLADNFNRVRGIEINSDAVEGANLNKKINDIGNISFECKRASDINSINEEVVVVDPPRGGLDKTTTELLCNSNVKRIVYVSCNPITFARDINVLKSKYELKNITLFDMFPNTKHVESVCLLEKR
;
A
#
# COMPACT_ATOMS: atom_id res chain seq x y z
N MET A 1 21.77 -27.98 8.06
CA MET A 1 21.16 -28.67 9.22
C MET A 1 19.67 -28.79 8.98
N ILE A 2 19.04 -29.90 9.39
CA ILE A 2 17.63 -30.14 9.09
C ILE A 2 16.76 -29.62 10.23
N VAL A 3 15.76 -28.79 9.91
CA VAL A 3 14.80 -28.25 10.88
C VAL A 3 13.38 -28.31 10.35
N LYS A 4 12.42 -28.40 11.27
CA LYS A 4 10.99 -28.24 10.96
C LYS A 4 10.57 -26.80 11.25
N ILE A 5 9.74 -26.23 10.37
CA ILE A 5 9.18 -24.89 10.55
C ILE A 5 7.92 -24.96 11.39
N ASP A 6 7.90 -24.21 12.49
CA ASP A 6 6.79 -24.21 13.46
C ASP A 6 5.67 -23.26 13.03
N LYS A 7 6.05 -22.02 12.67
CA LYS A 7 5.14 -20.94 12.31
C LYS A 7 5.86 -19.85 11.51
N LEU A 8 5.14 -18.82 11.10
CA LEU A 8 5.72 -17.60 10.54
C LEU A 8 5.84 -16.50 11.59
N SER A 9 6.87 -15.67 11.49
CA SER A 9 6.95 -14.37 12.15
C SER A 9 6.03 -13.35 11.47
N HIS A 10 5.81 -12.20 12.12
CA HIS A 10 5.01 -11.11 11.57
C HIS A 10 5.56 -10.54 10.25
N ASP A 11 6.85 -10.73 9.96
CA ASP A 11 7.50 -10.35 8.70
C ASP A 11 7.63 -11.52 7.70
N PHE A 12 6.88 -12.60 7.92
CA PHE A 12 6.75 -13.77 7.04
C PHE A 12 8.01 -14.64 6.91
N ARG A 13 8.90 -14.62 7.91
CA ARG A 13 10.01 -15.58 8.02
C ARG A 13 9.55 -16.82 8.78
N GLY A 14 9.91 -18.00 8.30
CA GLY A 14 9.75 -19.24 9.03
C GLY A 14 10.51 -19.19 10.35
N ILE A 15 9.85 -19.63 11.42
CA ILE A 15 10.42 -19.75 12.75
C ILE A 15 10.66 -21.22 13.04
N SER A 16 11.87 -21.53 13.49
CA SER A 16 12.23 -22.79 14.15
C SER A 16 13.09 -22.49 15.38
N ARG A 17 13.52 -23.52 16.11
CA ARG A 17 14.40 -23.39 17.28
C ARG A 17 15.57 -24.38 17.22
N ILE A 18 16.75 -23.90 17.56
CA ILE A 18 17.97 -24.71 17.69
C ILE A 18 18.72 -24.24 18.93
N ASN A 19 19.10 -25.16 19.83
CA ASN A 19 19.90 -24.87 21.03
C ASN A 19 19.38 -23.64 21.80
N ASP A 20 18.06 -23.61 22.05
CA ASP A 20 17.32 -22.52 22.70
C ASP A 20 17.31 -21.15 21.99
N LYS A 21 17.97 -21.00 20.85
CA LYS A 21 17.89 -19.81 19.98
C LYS A 21 16.74 -19.92 18.99
N VAL A 22 16.12 -18.78 18.69
CA VAL A 22 15.14 -18.67 17.60
C VAL A 22 15.88 -18.61 16.26
N LEU A 23 15.48 -19.45 15.31
CA LEU A 23 16.01 -19.43 13.93
C LEU A 23 14.95 -18.85 13.00
N PHE A 24 15.31 -17.79 12.26
CA PHE A 24 14.48 -17.19 11.21
C PHE A 24 14.96 -17.62 9.82
N ILE A 25 14.03 -18.07 8.98
CA ILE A 25 14.33 -18.60 7.64
C ILE A 25 13.35 -17.96 6.63
N PRO A 26 13.81 -17.16 5.67
CA PRO A 26 12.95 -16.63 4.61
C PRO A 26 12.44 -17.72 3.66
N SER A 27 11.34 -17.44 2.95
CA SER A 27 10.83 -18.24 1.83
C SER A 27 10.43 -19.70 2.14
N VAL A 28 10.15 -20.01 3.41
CA VAL A 28 9.66 -21.31 3.89
C VAL A 28 8.29 -21.16 4.56
N LEU A 29 7.59 -22.28 4.71
CA LEU A 29 6.24 -22.35 5.28
C LEU A 29 6.19 -23.24 6.52
N PRO A 30 5.23 -23.01 7.44
CA PRO A 30 4.93 -23.94 8.51
C PRO A 30 4.72 -25.37 8.00
N GLU A 31 5.11 -26.35 8.82
CA GLU A 31 5.10 -27.79 8.54
C GLU A 31 6.20 -28.27 7.58
N GLU A 32 6.93 -27.36 6.91
CA GLU A 32 8.05 -27.76 6.07
C GLU A 32 9.22 -28.31 6.89
N VAL A 33 9.92 -29.27 6.29
CA VAL A 33 11.21 -29.75 6.78
C VAL A 33 12.26 -29.30 5.77
N VAL A 34 13.25 -28.54 6.24
CA VAL A 34 14.21 -27.85 5.36
C VAL A 34 15.64 -28.08 5.83
N ASP A 35 16.56 -28.23 4.88
CA ASP A 35 17.99 -28.15 5.16
C ASP A 35 18.43 -26.68 5.12
N VAL A 36 18.93 -26.18 6.24
CA VAL A 36 19.26 -24.77 6.46
C VAL A 36 20.75 -24.58 6.66
N ARG A 37 21.29 -23.53 6.02
CA ARG A 37 22.60 -22.96 6.32
C ARG A 37 22.43 -21.67 7.12
N ILE A 38 23.05 -21.59 8.29
CA ILE A 38 23.07 -20.34 9.08
C ILE A 38 23.91 -19.31 8.33
N THR A 39 23.35 -18.12 8.14
CA THR A 39 24.02 -16.98 7.48
C THR A 39 24.41 -15.91 8.49
N ILE A 40 23.62 -15.73 9.55
CA ILE A 40 23.89 -14.78 10.64
C ILE A 40 23.62 -15.49 11.96
N ASP A 41 24.58 -15.45 12.88
CA ASP A 41 24.39 -15.91 14.25
C ASP A 41 24.52 -14.75 15.24
N LYS A 42 23.51 -14.55 16.09
CA LYS A 42 23.48 -13.56 17.16
C LYS A 42 23.25 -14.25 18.50
N LYS A 43 23.32 -13.48 19.60
CA LYS A 43 23.18 -14.02 20.96
C LYS A 43 21.86 -14.78 21.17
N ASN A 44 20.74 -14.19 20.75
CA ASN A 44 19.39 -14.70 21.05
C ASN A 44 18.66 -15.30 19.83
N TYR A 45 19.19 -15.10 18.63
CA TYR A 45 18.58 -15.58 17.39
C TYR A 45 19.64 -15.83 16.32
N SER A 46 19.26 -16.63 15.33
CA SER A 46 20.05 -16.85 14.12
C SER A 46 19.15 -16.60 12.89
N ILE A 47 19.76 -16.26 11.77
CA ILE A 47 19.11 -16.21 10.46
C ILE A 47 19.76 -17.27 9.59
N GLY A 48 18.93 -18.05 8.90
CA GLY A 48 19.38 -19.08 7.99
C GLY A 48 18.74 -18.95 6.61
N LYS A 49 19.38 -19.57 5.63
CA LYS A 49 18.85 -19.75 4.28
C LYS A 49 18.50 -21.22 4.07
N ALA A 50 17.30 -21.49 3.61
CA ALA A 50 16.92 -22.83 3.17
C ALA A 50 17.72 -23.19 1.91
N MET A 51 18.48 -24.27 1.99
CA MET A 51 19.25 -24.82 0.88
C MET A 51 18.40 -25.79 0.06
N ASN A 52 17.59 -26.62 0.73
CA ASN A 52 16.65 -27.57 0.14
C ASN A 52 15.39 -27.69 1.00
N ILE A 53 14.24 -27.91 0.36
CA ILE A 53 13.01 -28.30 1.04
C ILE A 53 12.87 -29.82 0.93
N ILE A 54 12.92 -30.51 2.07
CA ILE A 54 12.87 -31.99 2.17
C ILE A 54 11.41 -32.46 2.20
N THR A 55 10.56 -31.73 2.92
CA THR A 55 9.11 -31.94 2.93
C THR A 55 8.43 -30.62 2.69
N GLU A 56 7.71 -30.52 1.58
CA GLU A 56 6.93 -29.33 1.22
C GLU A 56 5.60 -29.27 1.99
N SER A 57 5.17 -28.06 2.33
CA SER A 57 3.85 -27.83 2.92
C SER A 57 2.77 -28.02 1.86
N SER A 58 1.62 -28.58 2.24
CA SER A 58 0.44 -28.61 1.37
C SER A 58 -0.06 -27.21 0.99
N ASN A 59 0.38 -26.17 1.69
CA ASN A 59 0.07 -24.77 1.41
C ASN A 59 1.10 -24.08 0.48
N ARG A 60 2.15 -24.78 0.06
CA ARG A 60 3.07 -24.28 -0.97
C ARG A 60 2.41 -24.38 -2.35
N ARG A 61 2.75 -23.43 -3.22
CA ARG A 61 2.49 -23.48 -4.66
C ARG A 61 3.67 -22.89 -5.41
N LYS A 62 3.74 -23.15 -6.71
CA LYS A 62 4.65 -22.44 -7.61
C LYS A 62 4.05 -21.08 -8.00
N SER A 63 4.86 -20.02 -7.95
CA SER A 63 4.47 -18.72 -8.49
C SER A 63 4.32 -18.79 -10.01
N ILE A 64 3.31 -18.11 -10.56
CA ILE A 64 3.13 -18.01 -12.02
C ILE A 64 4.09 -17.01 -12.67
N CYS A 65 4.67 -16.11 -11.87
CA CYS A 65 5.57 -15.08 -12.36
C CYS A 65 6.98 -15.67 -12.51
N PRO A 66 7.59 -15.65 -13.72
CA PRO A 66 8.93 -16.19 -13.93
C PRO A 66 10.02 -15.37 -13.21
N TYR A 67 9.72 -14.13 -12.82
CA TYR A 67 10.62 -13.23 -12.11
C TYR A 67 10.51 -13.35 -10.58
N PHE A 68 9.67 -14.24 -10.05
CA PHE A 68 9.32 -14.26 -8.63
C PHE A 68 10.53 -14.45 -7.70
N ASP A 69 11.47 -15.31 -8.08
CA ASP A 69 12.63 -15.64 -7.23
C ASP A 69 13.74 -14.58 -7.26
N THR A 70 13.61 -13.55 -8.10
CA THR A 70 14.61 -12.48 -8.27
C THR A 70 14.03 -11.08 -7.99
N CYS A 71 12.83 -10.79 -8.49
CA CYS A 71 12.16 -9.50 -8.34
C CYS A 71 11.62 -9.30 -6.92
N GLY A 72 11.96 -8.17 -6.28
CA GLY A 72 11.50 -7.83 -4.92
C GLY A 72 10.06 -7.32 -4.83
N GLY A 73 9.26 -7.45 -5.89
CA GLY A 73 7.89 -6.93 -5.95
C GLY A 73 6.83 -7.79 -5.25
N CYS A 74 7.08 -9.10 -5.12
CA CYS A 74 6.17 -10.07 -4.50
C CYS A 74 6.93 -10.86 -3.42
N SER A 75 6.25 -11.21 -2.33
CA SER A 75 6.89 -11.94 -1.21
C SER A 75 6.10 -13.17 -0.75
N THR A 76 4.89 -13.40 -1.25
CA THR A 76 4.02 -14.51 -0.83
C THR A 76 3.46 -15.32 -2.00
N GLY A 77 4.01 -15.15 -3.21
CA GLY A 77 3.56 -15.86 -4.41
C GLY A 77 3.68 -17.39 -4.34
N TYR A 78 4.60 -17.90 -3.50
CA TYR A 78 4.79 -19.33 -3.25
C TYR A 78 3.79 -19.92 -2.24
N ILE A 79 2.88 -19.11 -1.68
CA ILE A 79 1.86 -19.53 -0.70
C ILE A 79 0.52 -19.63 -1.42
N LYS A 80 -0.25 -20.70 -1.17
CA LYS A 80 -1.67 -20.75 -1.57
C LYS A 80 -2.40 -19.54 -1.00
N TYR A 81 -3.20 -18.89 -1.84
CA TYR A 81 -3.74 -17.56 -1.55
C TYR A 81 -4.56 -17.50 -0.26
N ASP A 82 -5.48 -18.44 -0.07
CA ASP A 82 -6.30 -18.51 1.16
C ASP A 82 -5.44 -18.60 2.41
N LYS A 83 -4.31 -19.32 2.33
CA LYS A 83 -3.38 -19.45 3.45
C LYS A 83 -2.56 -18.17 3.65
N ALA A 84 -2.22 -17.45 2.58
CA ALA A 84 -1.58 -16.14 2.69
C ALA A 84 -2.47 -15.14 3.45
N LEU A 85 -3.80 -15.14 3.23
CA LEU A 85 -4.75 -14.32 3.98
C LEU A 85 -4.76 -14.67 5.48
N VAL A 86 -4.74 -15.96 5.80
CA VAL A 86 -4.65 -16.44 7.20
C VAL A 86 -3.37 -15.93 7.86
N TYR A 87 -2.21 -16.07 7.19
CA TYR A 87 -0.95 -15.59 7.76
C TYR A 87 -0.89 -14.07 7.91
N LYS A 88 -1.49 -13.30 6.98
CA LYS A 88 -1.62 -11.84 7.14
C LYS A 88 -2.42 -11.50 8.38
N LYS A 89 -3.57 -12.16 8.58
CA LYS A 89 -4.40 -11.99 9.78
C LYS A 89 -3.64 -12.35 11.06
N GLU A 90 -2.99 -13.51 11.10
CA GLU A 90 -2.19 -13.96 12.25
C GLU A 90 -1.06 -12.97 12.59
N SER A 91 -0.42 -12.38 11.57
CA SER A 91 0.62 -11.36 11.77
C SER A 91 0.09 -10.13 12.52
N VAL A 92 -1.10 -9.66 12.18
CA VAL A 92 -1.71 -8.50 12.85
C VAL A 92 -2.13 -8.86 14.27
N ILE A 93 -2.70 -10.05 14.49
CA ILE A 93 -3.06 -10.53 15.83
C ILE A 93 -1.82 -10.58 16.73
N ASP A 94 -0.71 -11.15 16.26
CA ASP A 94 0.55 -11.23 17.02
C ASP A 94 1.11 -9.83 17.32
N ILE A 95 1.07 -8.91 16.35
CA ILE A 95 1.52 -7.53 16.54
C ILE A 95 0.66 -6.79 17.57
N MET A 96 -0.67 -6.82 17.44
CA MET A 96 -1.57 -6.12 18.35
C MET A 96 -1.46 -6.64 19.77
N LYS A 97 -1.34 -7.96 19.95
CA LYS A 97 -1.16 -8.58 21.25
C LYS A 97 0.17 -8.19 21.90
N ARG A 98 1.28 -8.28 21.16
CA ARG A 98 2.62 -8.01 21.70
C ARG A 98 2.91 -6.54 21.93
N TYR A 99 2.52 -5.69 20.99
CA TYR A 99 2.95 -4.30 20.98
C TYR A 99 1.89 -3.35 21.55
N ALA A 100 0.60 -3.67 21.45
CA ALA A 100 -0.47 -2.81 21.95
C ALA A 100 -1.26 -3.41 23.13
N GLY A 101 -1.08 -4.69 23.43
CA GLY A 101 -1.78 -5.39 24.50
C GLY A 101 -3.26 -5.69 24.20
N TYR A 102 -3.65 -5.67 22.93
CA TYR A 102 -5.01 -5.98 22.50
C TYR A 102 -5.10 -7.44 22.03
N ASP A 103 -6.08 -8.18 22.55
CA ASP A 103 -6.50 -9.45 21.98
C ASP A 103 -7.59 -9.18 20.94
N VAL A 104 -7.25 -9.32 19.67
CA VAL A 104 -8.12 -9.00 18.53
C VAL A 104 -8.31 -10.22 17.65
N ASN A 105 -9.46 -10.29 16.97
CA ASN A 105 -9.75 -11.31 15.98
C ASN A 105 -10.38 -10.68 14.72
N PRO A 106 -9.62 -9.87 13.97
CA PRO A 106 -10.17 -9.13 12.84
C PRO A 106 -10.63 -10.06 11.72
N GLU A 107 -11.64 -9.64 10.98
CA GLU A 107 -11.91 -10.19 9.64
C GLU A 107 -10.85 -9.69 8.63
N ILE A 108 -10.65 -10.42 7.54
CA ILE A 108 -9.83 -9.98 6.41
C ILE A 108 -10.66 -10.01 5.13
N ILE A 109 -10.85 -8.84 4.53
CA ILE A 109 -11.62 -8.65 3.30
C ILE A 109 -10.68 -8.76 2.10
N SER A 110 -11.09 -9.57 1.13
CA SER A 110 -10.42 -9.75 -0.16
C SER A 110 -11.46 -9.84 -1.29
N ASN A 111 -11.05 -9.58 -2.53
CA ASN A 111 -11.81 -9.87 -3.74
C ASN A 111 -11.26 -11.10 -4.51
N TYR A 112 -10.29 -11.81 -3.93
CA TYR A 112 -9.62 -12.98 -4.51
C TYR A 112 -8.94 -12.73 -5.87
N LYS A 113 -8.74 -11.46 -6.25
CA LYS A 113 -8.03 -11.08 -7.46
C LYS A 113 -6.55 -10.90 -7.18
N GLU A 114 -5.81 -12.00 -7.33
CA GLU A 114 -4.39 -12.06 -7.00
C GLU A 114 -3.45 -11.26 -7.94
N TYR A 115 -3.91 -10.98 -9.16
CA TYR A 115 -3.11 -10.45 -10.27
C TYR A 115 -3.90 -9.37 -11.03
N GLY A 116 -3.20 -8.53 -11.78
CA GLY A 116 -3.84 -7.48 -12.60
C GLY A 116 -4.62 -6.42 -11.81
N TYR A 117 -4.38 -6.29 -10.50
CA TYR A 117 -5.08 -5.34 -9.63
C TYR A 117 -4.37 -3.99 -9.54
N ARG A 118 -3.06 -3.95 -9.80
CA ARG A 118 -2.22 -2.79 -9.54
C ARG A 118 -2.36 -1.78 -10.67
N ASN A 119 -2.77 -0.56 -10.34
CA ASN A 119 -2.93 0.56 -11.25
C ASN A 119 -1.70 1.49 -11.31
N LYS A 120 -0.58 1.11 -10.69
CA LYS A 120 0.66 1.88 -10.68
C LYS A 120 1.86 0.97 -10.55
N ILE A 121 2.90 1.23 -11.34
CA ILE A 121 4.20 0.59 -11.22
C ILE A 121 5.31 1.62 -11.41
N GLY A 122 6.33 1.53 -10.55
CA GLY A 122 7.60 2.22 -10.73
C GLY A 122 8.62 1.23 -11.27
N LEU A 123 9.35 1.64 -12.29
CA LEU A 123 10.32 0.84 -13.04
C LEU A 123 11.65 1.59 -13.07
N LYS A 124 12.73 0.83 -13.18
CA LYS A 124 14.06 1.34 -13.50
C LYS A 124 14.42 0.95 -14.93
N VAL A 125 15.50 1.52 -15.44
CA VAL A 125 16.09 1.09 -16.70
C VAL A 125 17.47 0.52 -16.43
N PHE A 126 17.73 -0.69 -16.92
CA PHE A 126 19.01 -1.37 -16.85
C PHE A 126 19.36 -1.97 -18.21
N ASN A 127 20.57 -1.69 -18.71
CA ASN A 127 21.01 -2.11 -20.05
C ASN A 127 20.00 -1.72 -21.15
N GLY A 128 19.46 -0.50 -21.09
CA GLY A 128 18.49 0.01 -22.04
C GLY A 128 17.11 -0.65 -21.99
N LYS A 129 16.81 -1.47 -20.96
CA LYS A 129 15.57 -2.23 -20.82
C LYS A 129 14.83 -1.90 -19.53
N VAL A 130 13.52 -2.13 -19.55
CA VAL A 130 12.64 -1.98 -18.39
C VAL A 130 13.01 -3.02 -17.33
N SER A 131 13.14 -2.56 -16.08
CA SER A 131 13.64 -3.39 -14.99
C SER A 131 12.95 -3.08 -13.66
N LEU A 132 13.01 -4.05 -12.75
CA LEU A 132 12.62 -3.90 -11.34
C LEU A 132 13.82 -4.17 -10.43
N THR A 133 13.74 -3.70 -9.20
CA THR A 133 14.76 -3.96 -8.18
C THR A 133 14.63 -5.38 -7.64
N GLU A 134 15.77 -6.05 -7.46
CA GLU A 134 15.82 -7.35 -6.79
C GLU A 134 15.52 -7.22 -5.28
N GLU A 135 15.12 -8.32 -4.64
CA GLU A 135 14.89 -8.33 -3.19
C GLU A 135 16.20 -8.12 -2.41
N GLU A 136 16.19 -7.20 -1.44
CA GLU A 136 17.31 -6.92 -0.52
C GLU A 136 18.66 -6.61 -1.22
N SER A 137 18.64 -6.11 -2.45
CA SER A 137 19.83 -5.66 -3.17
C SER A 137 19.57 -4.38 -3.97
N ASN A 138 20.64 -3.76 -4.49
CA ASN A 138 20.54 -2.64 -5.44
C ASN A 138 20.62 -3.12 -6.90
N ASN A 139 20.57 -4.43 -7.13
CA ASN A 139 20.60 -4.99 -8.48
C ASN A 139 19.23 -4.82 -9.16
N LEU A 140 19.24 -4.94 -10.48
CA LEU A 140 18.08 -4.79 -11.33
C LEU A 140 17.86 -6.06 -12.16
N VAL A 141 16.60 -6.48 -12.25
CA VAL A 141 16.16 -7.58 -13.10
C VAL A 141 15.32 -7.03 -14.25
N ASN A 142 15.72 -7.34 -15.48
CA ASN A 142 14.96 -6.97 -16.67
C ASN A 142 13.65 -7.76 -16.72
N ILE A 143 12.57 -7.06 -17.05
CA ILE A 143 11.23 -7.65 -17.18
C ILE A 143 10.57 -7.18 -18.47
N ASP A 144 9.71 -8.03 -19.02
CA ASP A 144 8.81 -7.70 -20.13
C ASP A 144 7.34 -7.59 -19.67
N LYS A 145 7.04 -8.04 -18.46
CA LYS A 145 5.69 -8.11 -17.91
C LYS A 145 5.70 -8.10 -16.39
N CYS A 146 4.73 -7.44 -15.77
CA CYS A 146 4.43 -7.60 -14.36
C CYS A 146 3.03 -8.20 -14.18
N TYR A 147 2.92 -9.34 -13.50
CA TYR A 147 1.63 -10.01 -13.31
C TYR A 147 0.71 -9.27 -12.31
N LEU A 148 1.26 -8.36 -11.49
CA LEU A 148 0.43 -7.59 -10.55
C LEU A 148 -0.30 -6.43 -11.22
N VAL A 149 0.24 -5.85 -12.30
CA VAL A 149 -0.33 -4.65 -12.93
C VAL A 149 -1.41 -5.00 -13.93
N ASN A 150 -2.37 -4.10 -14.12
CA ASN A 150 -3.43 -4.28 -15.11
C ASN A 150 -2.90 -4.36 -16.56
N ASP A 151 -3.74 -4.86 -17.46
CA ASP A 151 -3.36 -5.11 -18.85
C ASP A 151 -2.97 -3.83 -19.61
N ASN A 152 -3.57 -2.69 -19.31
CA ASN A 152 -3.23 -1.43 -19.97
C ASN A 152 -1.81 -0.96 -19.59
N ILE A 153 -1.40 -1.15 -18.35
CA ILE A 153 -0.01 -0.94 -17.93
C ILE A 153 0.93 -1.94 -18.62
N ASN A 154 0.57 -3.22 -18.69
CA ASN A 154 1.41 -4.22 -19.37
C ASN A 154 1.55 -3.95 -20.88
N LYS A 155 0.55 -3.38 -21.56
CA LYS A 155 0.69 -2.91 -22.96
C LYS A 155 1.74 -1.82 -23.10
N VAL A 156 1.80 -0.88 -22.16
CA VAL A 156 2.83 0.16 -22.14
C VAL A 156 4.21 -0.46 -21.88
N ILE A 157 4.33 -1.39 -20.93
CA ILE A 157 5.59 -2.11 -20.68
C ILE A 157 6.06 -2.84 -21.94
N ASP A 158 5.17 -3.54 -22.64
CA ASP A 158 5.48 -4.23 -23.90
C ASP A 158 5.92 -3.27 -25.02
N SER A 159 5.34 -2.07 -25.09
CA SER A 159 5.80 -1.04 -26.05
C SER A 159 7.21 -0.54 -25.68
N LEU A 160 7.43 -0.20 -24.41
CA LEU A 160 8.72 0.30 -23.91
C LEU A 160 9.85 -0.74 -24.00
N SER A 161 9.56 -2.03 -23.80
CA SER A 161 10.57 -3.10 -23.85
C SER A 161 11.20 -3.28 -25.24
N LYS A 162 10.50 -2.84 -26.29
CA LYS A 162 10.95 -2.87 -27.69
C LYS A 162 11.88 -1.71 -28.05
N LEU A 163 11.95 -0.67 -27.21
CA LEU A 163 12.84 0.47 -27.41
C LEU A 163 14.21 0.21 -26.79
N ASP A 164 15.17 1.06 -27.16
CA ASP A 164 16.37 1.30 -26.37
C ASP A 164 16.11 2.49 -25.45
N LEU A 165 16.06 2.22 -24.16
CA LEU A 165 15.76 3.21 -23.12
C LEU A 165 17.03 3.80 -22.50
N THR A 166 18.19 3.61 -23.12
CA THR A 166 19.45 4.21 -22.67
C THR A 166 19.29 5.72 -22.48
N GLY A 167 19.68 6.23 -21.31
CA GLY A 167 19.51 7.63 -20.90
C GLY A 167 18.32 7.88 -19.97
N ILE A 168 17.31 6.99 -19.96
CA ILE A 168 16.21 7.03 -18.98
C ILE A 168 16.67 6.36 -17.69
N ASN A 169 16.35 6.97 -16.54
CA ASN A 169 16.70 6.47 -15.20
C ASN A 169 15.55 5.69 -14.57
N ASP A 170 14.35 6.23 -14.64
CA ASP A 170 13.15 5.62 -14.09
C ASP A 170 11.90 5.97 -14.87
N ILE A 171 10.91 5.08 -14.75
CA ILE A 171 9.63 5.19 -15.44
C ILE A 171 8.54 4.88 -14.41
N VAL A 172 7.52 5.71 -14.33
CA VAL A 172 6.31 5.44 -13.56
C VAL A 172 5.13 5.36 -14.52
N ILE A 173 4.44 4.23 -14.52
CA ILE A 173 3.20 4.04 -15.27
C ILE A 173 2.07 3.96 -14.27
N LYS A 174 1.00 4.74 -14.46
CA LYS A 174 -0.17 4.70 -13.60
C LYS A 174 -1.47 4.89 -14.36
N GLY A 175 -2.56 4.40 -13.78
CA GLY A 175 -3.90 4.48 -14.33
C GLY A 175 -4.57 3.12 -14.51
N THR A 176 -5.84 3.19 -14.91
CA THR A 176 -6.66 2.02 -15.26
C THR A 176 -7.07 2.12 -16.73
N ASN A 177 -8.14 2.86 -17.03
CA ASN A 177 -8.60 3.10 -18.40
C ASN A 177 -7.79 4.22 -19.08
N GLU A 178 -7.55 5.31 -18.37
CA GLU A 178 -6.62 6.35 -18.80
C GLU A 178 -5.24 6.05 -18.19
N ILE A 179 -4.20 6.01 -19.03
CA ILE A 179 -2.82 5.74 -18.59
C ILE A 179 -1.98 7.02 -18.66
N MET A 180 -1.19 7.25 -17.61
CA MET A 180 -0.12 8.23 -17.57
C MET A 180 1.21 7.51 -17.53
N VAL A 181 2.17 7.97 -18.35
CA VAL A 181 3.56 7.50 -18.35
C VAL A 181 4.45 8.67 -17.98
N ILE A 182 5.24 8.52 -16.92
CA ILE A 182 6.18 9.51 -16.42
C ILE A 182 7.58 8.94 -16.60
N LEU A 183 8.45 9.63 -17.33
CA LEU A 183 9.82 9.23 -17.58
C LEU A 183 10.77 10.30 -17.03
N ASN A 184 11.86 9.86 -16.41
CA ASN A 184 12.93 10.75 -15.95
C ASN A 184 14.25 10.33 -16.58
N GLY A 185 14.93 11.27 -17.24
CA GLY A 185 16.19 11.05 -17.94
C GLY A 185 16.24 11.70 -19.31
N ASP A 186 17.23 11.31 -20.11
CA ASP A 186 17.45 11.81 -21.47
C ASP A 186 16.99 10.79 -22.50
N THR A 187 16.19 11.25 -23.48
CA THR A 187 15.63 10.40 -24.53
C THR A 187 15.02 11.27 -25.64
N ASP A 188 14.83 10.69 -26.82
CA ASP A 188 14.13 11.33 -27.93
C ASP A 188 12.63 11.46 -27.62
N ARG A 189 12.16 12.71 -27.52
CA ARG A 189 10.76 13.04 -27.22
C ARG A 189 9.79 12.46 -28.26
N ASP A 190 10.09 12.61 -29.54
CA ASP A 190 9.20 12.19 -30.62
C ASP A 190 9.14 10.67 -30.70
N MET A 191 10.25 9.97 -30.46
CA MET A 191 10.27 8.51 -30.34
C MET A 191 9.30 8.03 -29.26
N ILE A 192 9.41 8.56 -28.03
CA ILE A 192 8.55 8.16 -26.91
C ILE A 192 7.07 8.45 -27.21
N ILE A 193 6.77 9.65 -27.72
CA ILE A 193 5.39 10.03 -28.07
C ILE A 193 4.84 9.06 -29.10
N ASN A 194 5.57 8.80 -30.19
CA ASN A 194 5.11 7.92 -31.26
C ASN A 194 4.90 6.47 -30.79
N SER A 195 5.74 5.96 -29.89
CA SER A 195 5.61 4.60 -29.34
C SER A 195 4.46 4.43 -28.34
N LEU A 196 4.03 5.51 -27.69
CA LEU A 196 3.02 5.45 -26.61
C LEU A 196 1.68 6.09 -27.00
N LYS A 197 1.62 6.81 -28.13
CA LYS A 197 0.40 7.42 -28.65
C LYS A 197 -0.69 6.36 -28.85
N GLY A 198 -1.89 6.67 -28.35
CA GLY A 198 -3.04 5.76 -28.37
C GLY A 198 -3.09 4.77 -27.19
N MET A 199 -1.99 4.58 -26.45
CA MET A 199 -1.97 3.80 -25.20
C MET A 199 -1.97 4.72 -23.97
N ALA A 200 -1.24 5.83 -24.03
CA ALA A 200 -1.16 6.83 -22.97
C ALA A 200 -2.09 8.02 -23.25
N LYS A 201 -2.80 8.47 -22.20
CA LYS A 201 -3.56 9.71 -22.17
C LYS A 201 -2.68 10.91 -21.80
N SER A 202 -1.60 10.67 -21.07
CA SER A 202 -0.63 11.67 -20.63
C SER A 202 0.78 11.09 -20.65
N ILE A 203 1.74 11.82 -21.20
CA ILE A 203 3.16 11.48 -21.16
C ILE A 203 3.92 12.66 -20.56
N VAL A 204 4.67 12.39 -19.50
CA VAL A 204 5.48 13.36 -18.77
C VAL A 204 6.95 12.97 -18.89
N LEU A 205 7.80 13.91 -19.28
CA LEU A 205 9.26 13.74 -19.34
C LEU A 205 9.93 14.83 -18.51
N ASN A 206 10.70 14.44 -17.49
CA ASN A 206 11.40 15.39 -16.60
C ASN A 206 10.49 16.49 -16.04
N ASP A 207 9.34 16.08 -15.48
CA ASP A 207 8.27 16.95 -14.96
C ASP A 207 7.52 17.81 -16.00
N GLU A 208 7.85 17.72 -17.30
CA GLU A 208 7.15 18.42 -18.39
C GLU A 208 6.14 17.49 -19.07
N VAL A 209 4.88 17.93 -19.22
CA VAL A 209 3.87 17.21 -20.01
C VAL A 209 4.20 17.39 -21.49
N ILE A 210 4.68 16.33 -22.14
CA ILE A 210 5.06 16.35 -23.57
C ILE A 210 3.94 15.85 -24.49
N TYR A 211 2.91 15.21 -23.94
CA TYR A 211 1.74 14.77 -24.70
C TYR A 211 0.50 14.62 -23.80
N GLY A 212 -0.64 15.09 -24.28
CA GLY A 212 -1.94 14.85 -23.66
C GLY A 212 -2.29 15.84 -22.54
N ASN A 213 -2.91 15.34 -21.47
CA ASN A 213 -3.40 16.16 -20.35
C ASN A 213 -2.43 16.13 -19.15
N ASP A 214 -2.54 17.12 -18.26
CA ASP A 214 -1.75 17.19 -17.02
C ASP A 214 -2.15 16.14 -15.97
N TYR A 215 -3.34 15.56 -16.11
CA TYR A 215 -3.84 14.51 -15.21
C TYR A 215 -4.56 13.41 -16.00
N ILE A 216 -4.68 12.24 -15.36
CA ILE A 216 -5.57 11.16 -15.78
C ILE A 216 -6.71 11.02 -14.78
N THR A 217 -7.75 10.29 -15.16
CA THR A 217 -8.89 10.03 -14.29
C THR A 217 -9.03 8.56 -13.95
N ILE A 218 -9.30 8.29 -12.68
CA ILE A 218 -9.56 6.95 -12.14
C ILE A 218 -10.94 6.99 -11.47
N ASN A 219 -11.78 6.01 -11.82
CA ASN A 219 -13.09 5.86 -11.19
C ASN A 219 -12.98 4.94 -9.97
N VAL A 220 -13.66 5.30 -8.89
CA VAL A 220 -13.88 4.47 -7.72
C VAL A 220 -15.35 4.58 -7.34
N ASP A 221 -16.07 3.47 -7.45
CA ASP A 221 -17.53 3.45 -7.34
C ASP A 221 -18.18 4.51 -8.25
N LYS A 222 -19.07 5.38 -7.74
CA LYS A 222 -19.70 6.46 -8.49
C LYS A 222 -18.82 7.70 -8.71
N TYR A 223 -17.64 7.76 -8.07
CA TYR A 223 -16.79 8.94 -8.08
C TYR A 223 -15.67 8.85 -9.10
N LYS A 224 -15.27 10.01 -9.64
CA LYS A 224 -14.19 10.16 -10.60
C LYS A 224 -13.09 11.05 -10.02
N TYR A 225 -11.85 10.55 -9.98
CA TYR A 225 -10.71 11.23 -9.39
C TYR A 225 -9.66 11.55 -10.45
N ALA A 226 -9.35 12.84 -10.62
CA ALA A 226 -8.14 13.33 -11.27
C ALA A 226 -6.90 12.97 -10.44
N VAL A 227 -5.88 12.44 -11.14
CA VAL A 227 -4.60 12.01 -10.59
C VAL A 227 -3.47 12.66 -11.38
N TYR A 228 -2.72 13.52 -10.70
CA TYR A 228 -1.60 14.31 -11.24
C TYR A 228 -0.27 13.56 -11.11
N PRO A 229 0.80 13.90 -11.86
CA PRO A 229 2.05 13.14 -11.92
C PRO A 229 2.65 12.78 -10.55
N LYS A 230 2.69 13.75 -9.64
CA LYS A 230 3.27 13.62 -8.29
C LYS A 230 2.27 13.20 -7.21
N SER A 231 0.98 13.12 -7.52
CA SER A 231 -0.04 12.77 -6.53
C SER A 231 -0.06 11.27 -6.20
N PHE A 232 -0.32 10.95 -4.94
CA PHE A 232 -0.59 9.58 -4.51
C PHE A 232 -2.03 9.16 -4.87
N PHE A 233 -2.20 7.88 -5.19
CA PHE A 233 -3.50 7.23 -5.34
C PHE A 233 -3.35 5.76 -4.96
N GLN A 234 -4.39 5.18 -4.34
CA GLN A 234 -4.35 3.79 -3.90
C GLN A 234 -4.22 2.85 -5.10
N VAL A 235 -3.35 1.84 -4.98
CA VAL A 235 -2.92 1.06 -6.15
C VAL A 235 -3.90 -0.02 -6.59
N ASN A 236 -4.85 -0.39 -5.72
CA ASN A 236 -5.81 -1.46 -5.97
C ASN A 236 -7.23 -0.89 -5.99
N THR A 237 -7.69 -0.47 -7.17
CA THR A 237 -9.02 0.14 -7.36
C THR A 237 -10.17 -0.83 -7.13
N ASP A 238 -9.93 -2.14 -7.23
CA ASP A 238 -10.98 -3.15 -7.02
C ASP A 238 -11.26 -3.39 -5.53
N MET A 239 -10.32 -3.02 -4.66
CA MET A 239 -10.41 -3.17 -3.21
C MET A 239 -10.65 -1.86 -2.47
N ILE A 240 -10.21 -0.72 -3.04
CA ILE A 240 -10.33 0.59 -2.39
C ILE A 240 -11.78 0.95 -2.03
N SER A 241 -12.76 0.60 -2.86
CA SER A 241 -14.18 0.85 -2.58
C SER A 241 -14.65 0.14 -1.32
N LYS A 242 -14.27 -1.14 -1.15
CA LYS A 242 -14.57 -1.91 0.07
C LYS A 242 -13.92 -1.31 1.31
N LEU A 243 -12.69 -0.79 1.17
CA LEU A 243 -11.99 -0.10 2.26
C LEU A 243 -12.75 1.20 2.61
N TYR A 244 -13.13 1.99 1.62
CA TYR A 244 -13.87 3.24 1.83
C TYR A 244 -15.28 3.02 2.37
N ASP A 245 -15.96 1.95 1.97
CA ASP A 245 -17.23 1.54 2.57
C ASP A 245 -17.06 1.25 4.07
N LYS A 246 -15.97 0.57 4.46
CA LYS A 246 -15.71 0.31 5.87
C LYS A 246 -15.31 1.55 6.65
N VAL A 247 -14.55 2.46 6.03
CA VAL A 247 -14.25 3.78 6.60
C VAL A 247 -15.54 4.56 6.80
N LYS A 248 -16.45 4.56 5.82
CA LYS A 248 -17.75 5.23 5.88
C LYS A 248 -18.67 4.62 6.95
N GLU A 249 -18.68 3.29 7.08
CA GLU A 249 -19.39 2.57 8.14
C GLU A 249 -18.87 2.99 9.53
N ALA A 250 -17.55 2.92 9.74
CA ALA A 250 -16.91 3.29 11.01
C ALA A 250 -17.06 4.78 11.34
N ALA A 251 -16.97 5.66 10.33
CA ALA A 251 -17.15 7.10 10.45
C ALA A 251 -18.62 7.50 10.66
N GLY A 252 -19.58 6.63 10.30
CA GLY A 252 -21.01 6.88 10.46
C GLY A 252 -21.46 8.17 9.77
N LYS A 253 -22.44 8.86 10.36
CA LYS A 253 -22.94 10.18 9.92
C LYS A 253 -22.76 11.21 11.01
N GLY A 254 -22.77 12.48 10.63
CA GLY A 254 -22.91 13.57 11.59
C GLY A 254 -22.67 14.97 11.04
N GLU A 255 -22.35 15.93 11.90
CA GLU A 255 -22.19 17.33 11.55
C GLU A 255 -20.86 17.60 10.82
N SER A 256 -19.73 17.09 11.33
CA SER A 256 -18.42 17.47 10.80
C SER A 256 -17.36 16.39 10.85
N LEU A 257 -16.60 16.28 9.75
CA LEU A 257 -15.48 15.35 9.59
C LEU A 257 -14.20 16.08 9.22
N LEU A 258 -13.10 15.67 9.85
CA LEU A 258 -11.73 16.05 9.49
C LEU A 258 -11.02 14.86 8.85
N ASP A 259 -10.56 15.02 7.61
CA ASP A 259 -9.76 14.05 6.86
C ASP A 259 -8.29 14.48 6.90
N LEU A 260 -7.48 13.86 7.76
CA LEU A 260 -6.05 14.15 7.87
C LEU A 260 -5.26 13.26 6.92
N TYR A 261 -4.22 13.82 6.29
CA TYR A 261 -3.44 13.16 5.25
C TYR A 261 -4.31 12.83 4.02
N CYS A 262 -5.21 13.75 3.67
CA CYS A 262 -6.30 13.46 2.74
C CYS A 262 -5.85 13.21 1.29
N GLY A 263 -4.58 13.50 0.95
CA GLY A 263 -4.07 13.36 -0.40
C GLY A 263 -4.94 14.10 -1.42
N ALA A 264 -5.36 13.40 -2.48
CA ALA A 264 -6.26 13.92 -3.50
C ALA A 264 -7.74 13.99 -3.07
N GLY A 265 -8.01 13.94 -1.76
CA GLY A 265 -9.34 14.08 -1.15
C GLY A 265 -10.24 12.86 -1.30
N THR A 266 -9.68 11.67 -1.58
CA THR A 266 -10.45 10.49 -1.97
C THR A 266 -11.38 9.99 -0.87
N ILE A 267 -10.90 9.91 0.38
CA ILE A 267 -11.71 9.50 1.53
C ILE A 267 -12.76 10.55 1.84
N GLY A 268 -12.36 11.82 2.05
CA GLY A 268 -13.28 12.91 2.36
C GLY A 268 -14.39 13.08 1.35
N ILE A 269 -14.10 12.98 0.05
CA ILE A 269 -15.12 13.02 -1.03
C ILE A 269 -16.07 11.82 -0.92
N TYR A 270 -15.55 10.61 -0.72
CA TYR A 270 -16.38 9.40 -0.60
C TYR A 270 -17.35 9.45 0.59
N LEU A 271 -16.93 10.09 1.68
CA LEU A 271 -17.69 10.26 2.92
C LEU A 271 -18.56 11.52 2.93
N ALA A 272 -18.44 12.42 1.96
CA ALA A 272 -19.08 13.73 1.98
C ALA A 272 -20.62 13.68 2.19
N ASP A 273 -21.31 12.70 1.60
CA ASP A 273 -22.76 12.51 1.75
C ASP A 273 -23.21 12.20 3.19
N ASN A 274 -22.29 11.79 4.08
CA ASN A 274 -22.61 11.45 5.46
C ASN A 274 -22.44 12.63 6.44
N PHE A 275 -21.91 13.76 5.99
CA PHE A 275 -21.55 14.88 6.86
C PHE A 275 -22.04 16.23 6.33
N ASN A 276 -22.36 17.16 7.24
CA ASN A 276 -22.76 18.52 6.81
C ASN A 276 -21.56 19.33 6.32
N ARG A 277 -20.37 19.11 6.90
CA ARG A 277 -19.11 19.72 6.46
C ARG A 277 -17.95 18.72 6.56
N VAL A 278 -17.07 18.76 5.57
CA VAL A 278 -15.82 17.99 5.57
C VAL A 278 -14.63 18.92 5.37
N ARG A 279 -13.58 18.74 6.16
CA ARG A 279 -12.32 19.47 6.03
C ARG A 279 -11.18 18.48 5.79
N GLY A 280 -10.39 18.68 4.74
CA GLY A 280 -9.23 17.86 4.43
C GLY A 280 -7.92 18.61 4.64
N ILE A 281 -6.92 17.96 5.23
CA ILE A 281 -5.57 18.49 5.46
C ILE A 281 -4.54 17.63 4.73
N GLU A 282 -3.75 18.26 3.87
CA GLU A 282 -2.69 17.60 3.10
C GLU A 282 -1.47 18.53 2.97
N ILE A 283 -0.25 17.98 3.08
CA ILE A 283 0.99 18.76 3.00
C ILE A 283 1.41 19.01 1.54
N ASN A 284 1.07 18.10 0.63
CA ASN A 284 1.44 18.16 -0.77
C ASN A 284 0.48 19.07 -1.56
N SER A 285 1.01 20.17 -2.12
CA SER A 285 0.22 21.14 -2.89
C SER A 285 -0.45 20.54 -4.12
N ASP A 286 0.24 19.68 -4.87
CA ASP A 286 -0.30 19.04 -6.09
C ASP A 286 -1.48 18.12 -5.74
N ALA A 287 -1.42 17.46 -4.59
CA ALA A 287 -2.51 16.63 -4.08
C ALA A 287 -3.71 17.50 -3.66
N VAL A 288 -3.49 18.67 -3.06
CA VAL A 288 -4.56 19.63 -2.72
C VAL A 288 -5.19 20.24 -3.98
N GLU A 289 -4.40 20.53 -5.01
CA GLU A 289 -4.90 20.93 -6.32
C GLU A 289 -5.80 19.84 -6.91
N GLY A 290 -5.30 18.59 -6.91
CA GLY A 290 -6.08 17.42 -7.30
C GLY A 290 -7.37 17.26 -6.50
N ALA A 291 -7.33 17.45 -5.18
CA ALA A 291 -8.51 17.36 -4.31
C ALA A 291 -9.56 18.42 -4.65
N ASN A 292 -9.13 19.66 -4.93
CA ASN A 292 -10.03 20.74 -5.34
C ASN A 292 -10.63 20.51 -6.73
N LEU A 293 -9.89 19.91 -7.65
CA LEU A 293 -10.44 19.47 -8.94
C LEU A 293 -11.43 18.30 -8.74
N ASN A 294 -11.10 17.34 -7.89
CA ASN A 294 -11.94 16.17 -7.61
C ASN A 294 -13.29 16.56 -7.02
N LYS A 295 -13.35 17.49 -6.08
CA LYS A 295 -14.65 17.95 -5.56
C LYS A 295 -15.49 18.64 -6.64
N LYS A 296 -14.87 19.35 -7.60
CA LYS A 296 -15.57 19.98 -8.73
C LYS A 296 -16.09 18.94 -9.71
N ILE A 297 -15.28 17.94 -10.06
CA ILE A 297 -15.65 16.84 -10.98
C ILE A 297 -16.85 16.06 -10.44
N ASN A 298 -16.95 15.90 -9.11
CA ASN A 298 -17.98 15.11 -8.45
C ASN A 298 -19.14 15.95 -7.87
N ASP A 299 -19.17 17.26 -8.15
CA ASP A 299 -20.19 18.19 -7.64
C ASP A 299 -20.38 18.17 -6.11
N ILE A 300 -19.27 18.13 -5.37
CA ILE A 300 -19.28 18.09 -3.89
C ILE A 300 -18.98 19.48 -3.32
N GLY A 301 -20.02 20.13 -2.80
CA GLY A 301 -19.95 21.49 -2.26
C GLY A 301 -19.57 21.61 -0.78
N ASN A 302 -19.79 20.56 0.02
CA ASN A 302 -19.63 20.57 1.47
C ASN A 302 -18.22 20.16 1.97
N ILE A 303 -17.22 20.21 1.09
CA ILE A 303 -15.82 19.88 1.41
C ILE A 303 -14.82 20.99 1.07
N SER A 304 -13.88 21.24 1.97
CA SER A 304 -12.76 22.18 1.79
C SER A 304 -11.42 21.51 2.09
N PHE A 305 -10.37 21.89 1.37
CA PHE A 305 -9.02 21.35 1.54
C PHE A 305 -8.02 22.46 1.89
N GLU A 306 -7.12 22.19 2.82
CA GLU A 306 -6.04 23.11 3.21
C GLU A 306 -4.66 22.46 3.00
N CYS A 307 -3.75 23.21 2.39
CA CYS A 307 -2.36 22.78 2.19
C CYS A 307 -1.54 23.05 3.46
N LYS A 308 -1.54 22.10 4.41
CA LYS A 308 -0.90 22.20 5.72
C LYS A 308 -0.41 20.83 6.19
N ARG A 309 0.57 20.81 7.09
CA ARG A 309 0.90 19.57 7.82
C ARG A 309 -0.22 19.29 8.84
N ALA A 310 -0.51 18.01 9.06
CA ALA A 310 -1.44 17.60 10.11
C ALA A 310 -1.01 18.10 11.50
N SER A 311 0.30 18.19 11.75
CA SER A 311 0.89 18.73 12.98
C SER A 311 0.67 20.23 13.19
N ASP A 312 0.37 20.98 12.13
CA ASP A 312 0.33 22.45 12.16
C ASP A 312 -1.10 22.98 12.36
N ILE A 313 -2.07 22.11 12.61
CA ILE A 313 -3.45 22.50 12.95
C ILE A 313 -3.51 22.93 14.42
N ASN A 314 -4.16 24.07 14.69
CA ASN A 314 -4.24 24.62 16.05
C ASN A 314 -5.19 23.83 16.97
N SER A 315 -6.30 23.35 16.42
CA SER A 315 -7.35 22.64 17.16
C SER A 315 -8.16 21.76 16.24
N ILE A 316 -8.69 20.67 16.78
CA ILE A 316 -9.66 19.79 16.12
C ILE A 316 -11.02 20.06 16.74
N ASN A 317 -11.95 20.56 15.94
CA ASN A 317 -13.31 20.93 16.37
C ASN A 317 -14.36 19.98 15.76
N GLU A 318 -13.93 19.09 14.88
CA GLU A 318 -14.76 18.09 14.22
C GLU A 318 -15.08 16.94 15.16
N GLU A 319 -16.25 16.34 15.00
CA GLU A 319 -16.67 15.23 15.85
C GLU A 319 -16.12 13.88 15.41
N VAL A 320 -15.77 13.75 14.13
CA VAL A 320 -15.15 12.56 13.54
C VAL A 320 -13.86 12.96 12.85
N VAL A 321 -12.80 12.18 13.07
CA VAL A 321 -11.54 12.30 12.33
C VAL A 321 -11.29 11.01 11.57
N VAL A 322 -10.89 11.12 10.32
CA VAL A 322 -10.24 10.03 9.58
C VAL A 322 -8.75 10.35 9.46
N VAL A 323 -7.91 9.35 9.66
CA VAL A 323 -6.46 9.45 9.43
C VAL A 323 -6.02 8.31 8.51
N ASP A 324 -5.32 8.63 7.41
CA ASP A 324 -4.61 7.66 6.56
C ASP A 324 -3.13 8.05 6.45
N PRO A 325 -2.35 7.96 7.55
CA PRO A 325 -0.99 8.46 7.59
C PRO A 325 -0.04 7.63 6.72
N PRO A 326 1.14 8.18 6.38
CA PRO A 326 2.18 7.42 5.71
C PRO A 326 2.65 6.22 6.56
N ARG A 327 3.50 5.34 5.97
CA ARG A 327 4.03 4.13 6.62
C ARG A 327 4.67 4.35 8.01
N GLY A 328 5.10 5.57 8.32
CA GLY A 328 5.65 5.96 9.62
C GLY A 328 4.60 6.11 10.74
N GLY A 329 3.30 6.04 10.42
CA GLY A 329 2.21 6.33 11.35
C GLY A 329 2.01 7.83 11.60
N LEU A 330 1.28 8.16 12.65
CA LEU A 330 1.10 9.54 13.11
C LEU A 330 2.40 10.09 13.70
N ASP A 331 2.67 11.37 13.48
CA ASP A 331 3.69 12.07 14.25
C ASP A 331 3.20 12.35 15.69
N LYS A 332 4.15 12.67 16.57
CA LYS A 332 3.88 12.90 17.99
C LYS A 332 2.90 14.06 18.21
N THR A 333 3.07 15.16 17.49
CA THR A 333 2.23 16.36 17.62
C THR A 333 0.80 16.08 17.20
N THR A 334 0.59 15.41 16.06
CA THR A 334 -0.74 15.00 15.60
C THR A 334 -1.41 14.03 16.59
N THR A 335 -0.65 13.10 17.16
CA THR A 335 -1.17 12.16 18.17
C THR A 335 -1.61 12.89 19.45
N GLU A 336 -0.82 13.85 19.92
CA GLU A 336 -1.14 14.68 21.09
C GLU A 336 -2.36 15.58 20.83
N LEU A 337 -2.48 16.16 19.63
CA LEU A 337 -3.65 16.93 19.21
C LEU A 337 -4.94 16.08 19.28
N LEU A 338 -4.90 14.82 18.80
CA LEU A 338 -6.03 13.91 18.88
C LEU A 338 -6.41 13.57 20.33
N CYS A 339 -5.43 13.33 21.20
CA CYS A 339 -5.65 13.09 22.64
C CYS A 339 -6.25 14.30 23.37
N ASN A 340 -5.88 15.52 22.95
CA ASN A 340 -6.37 16.76 23.56
C ASN A 340 -7.67 17.28 22.95
N SER A 341 -8.13 16.66 21.85
CA SER A 341 -9.37 17.04 21.16
C SER A 341 -10.63 16.48 21.83
N ASN A 342 -11.79 16.96 21.38
CA ASN A 342 -13.11 16.42 21.76
C ASN A 342 -13.71 15.48 20.70
N VAL A 343 -12.88 14.97 19.79
CA VAL A 343 -13.29 14.03 18.74
C VAL A 343 -13.96 12.83 19.40
N LYS A 344 -15.15 12.47 18.91
CA LYS A 344 -15.92 11.34 19.43
C LYS A 344 -15.39 10.03 18.85
N ARG A 345 -15.03 10.04 17.57
CA ARG A 345 -14.61 8.85 16.81
C ARG A 345 -13.41 9.16 15.91
N ILE A 346 -12.41 8.31 15.96
CA ILE A 346 -11.27 8.32 15.04
C ILE A 346 -11.34 7.05 14.20
N VAL A 347 -11.41 7.20 12.89
CA VAL A 347 -11.24 6.10 11.94
C VAL A 347 -9.79 6.13 11.45
N TYR A 348 -9.03 5.11 11.81
CA TYR A 348 -7.61 5.01 11.47
C TYR A 348 -7.44 4.00 10.34
N VAL A 349 -7.02 4.47 9.16
CA VAL A 349 -6.56 3.64 8.04
C VAL A 349 -5.06 3.44 8.18
N SER A 350 -4.58 2.20 8.11
CA SER A 350 -3.15 1.90 8.25
C SER A 350 -2.69 0.86 7.26
N CYS A 351 -1.56 1.10 6.61
CA CYS A 351 -0.81 0.11 5.83
C CYS A 351 0.31 -0.58 6.64
N ASN A 352 0.47 -0.23 7.92
CA ASN A 352 1.51 -0.76 8.79
C ASN A 352 0.97 -1.04 10.21
N PRO A 353 0.73 -2.30 10.56
CA PRO A 353 0.19 -2.67 11.89
C PRO A 353 1.14 -2.33 13.04
N ILE A 354 2.47 -2.27 12.82
CA ILE A 354 3.44 -1.97 13.88
C ILE A 354 3.34 -0.50 14.31
N THR A 355 3.30 0.42 13.34
CA THR A 355 3.16 1.86 13.65
C THR A 355 1.77 2.17 14.19
N PHE A 356 0.73 1.51 13.70
CA PHE A 356 -0.60 1.61 14.33
C PHE A 356 -0.58 1.14 15.80
N ALA A 357 0.07 0.00 16.10
CA ALA A 357 0.22 -0.48 17.47
C ALA A 357 1.01 0.49 18.38
N ARG A 358 1.97 1.23 17.83
CA ARG A 358 2.65 2.33 18.53
C ARG A 358 1.68 3.48 18.82
N ASP A 359 0.92 3.93 17.83
CA ASP A 359 0.08 5.12 17.93
C ASP A 359 -1.12 4.89 18.85
N ILE A 360 -1.76 3.71 18.77
CA ILE A 360 -2.84 3.33 19.67
C ILE A 360 -2.40 3.26 21.13
N ASN A 361 -1.13 2.95 21.43
CA ASN A 361 -0.65 2.97 22.82
C ASN A 361 -0.66 4.36 23.46
N VAL A 362 -0.61 5.42 22.65
CA VAL A 362 -0.76 6.79 23.10
C VAL A 362 -2.25 7.16 23.14
N LEU A 363 -2.98 6.87 22.06
CA LEU A 363 -4.40 7.21 21.93
C LEU A 363 -5.29 6.48 22.94
N LYS A 364 -4.91 5.29 23.42
CA LYS A 364 -5.72 4.49 24.37
C LYS A 364 -5.97 5.16 25.72
N SER A 365 -5.23 6.22 26.02
CA SER A 365 -5.44 7.09 27.19
C SER A 365 -6.79 7.84 27.14
N LYS A 366 -7.34 8.05 25.93
CA LYS A 366 -8.58 8.78 25.69
C LYS A 366 -9.59 8.02 24.84
N TYR A 367 -9.10 7.07 24.04
CA TYR A 367 -9.92 6.29 23.13
C TYR A 367 -9.87 4.79 23.47
N GLU A 368 -10.85 4.06 22.99
CA GLU A 368 -10.94 2.61 23.04
C GLU A 368 -11.02 2.08 21.61
N LEU A 369 -10.23 1.05 21.30
CA LEU A 369 -10.35 0.33 20.02
C LEU A 369 -11.58 -0.55 20.06
N LYS A 370 -12.56 -0.23 19.22
CA LYS A 370 -13.82 -0.98 19.10
C LYS A 370 -13.74 -2.06 18.05
N ASN A 371 -13.09 -1.78 16.92
CA ASN A 371 -13.00 -2.72 15.82
C ASN A 371 -11.72 -2.53 14.99
N ILE A 372 -11.28 -3.62 14.37
CA ILE A 372 -10.24 -3.67 13.35
C ILE A 372 -10.71 -4.61 12.23
N THR A 373 -10.73 -4.09 11.01
CA THR A 373 -11.01 -4.87 9.79
C THR A 373 -9.80 -4.79 8.88
N LEU A 374 -9.33 -5.94 8.40
CA LEU A 374 -8.18 -6.03 7.50
C LEU A 374 -8.62 -6.08 6.04
N PHE A 375 -7.75 -5.60 5.17
CA PHE A 375 -7.94 -5.59 3.72
C PHE A 375 -6.70 -6.15 3.03
N ASP A 376 -6.91 -7.11 2.14
CA ASP A 376 -5.85 -7.55 1.24
C ASP A 376 -5.76 -6.63 0.01
N MET A 377 -5.17 -5.45 0.22
CA MET A 377 -4.95 -4.47 -0.84
C MET A 377 -3.78 -4.85 -1.74
N PHE A 378 -2.90 -5.75 -1.27
CA PHE A 378 -1.67 -6.15 -1.96
C PHE A 378 -1.51 -7.70 -1.98
N PRO A 379 -2.37 -8.42 -2.72
CA PRO A 379 -2.18 -9.84 -2.97
C PRO A 379 -0.75 -10.17 -3.48
N ASN A 380 -0.25 -11.36 -3.14
CA ASN A 380 1.12 -11.83 -3.39
C ASN A 380 2.25 -11.05 -2.67
N THR A 381 1.91 -10.16 -1.75
CA THR A 381 2.85 -9.52 -0.81
C THR A 381 2.51 -9.87 0.64
N LYS A 382 3.39 -9.52 1.58
CA LYS A 382 3.13 -9.61 3.03
C LYS A 382 2.33 -8.43 3.60
N HIS A 383 2.07 -7.39 2.80
CA HIS A 383 1.38 -6.19 3.28
C HIS A 383 -0.10 -6.45 3.53
N VAL A 384 -0.62 -5.77 4.54
CA VAL A 384 -2.02 -5.80 4.94
C VAL A 384 -2.43 -4.37 5.31
N GLU A 385 -3.57 -3.93 4.79
CA GLU A 385 -4.18 -2.67 5.21
C GLU A 385 -5.23 -2.95 6.28
N SER A 386 -5.51 -1.95 7.12
CA SER A 386 -6.50 -2.07 8.18
C SER A 386 -7.30 -0.78 8.34
N VAL A 387 -8.60 -0.92 8.58
CA VAL A 387 -9.47 0.16 9.09
C VAL A 387 -9.78 -0.13 10.54
N CYS A 388 -9.45 0.80 11.42
CA CYS A 388 -9.62 0.67 12.86
C CYS A 388 -10.55 1.77 13.38
N LEU A 389 -11.55 1.39 14.17
CA LEU A 389 -12.45 2.33 14.84
C LEU A 389 -12.00 2.54 16.28
N LEU A 390 -11.68 3.78 16.60
CA LEU A 390 -11.38 4.25 17.96
C LEU A 390 -12.52 5.17 18.41
N GLU A 391 -13.11 4.88 19.56
CA GLU A 391 -14.16 5.72 20.16
C GLU A 391 -13.67 6.34 21.46
N LYS A 392 -14.08 7.59 21.73
CA LYS A 392 -13.72 8.27 22.98
C LYS A 392 -14.30 7.49 24.16
N ARG A 393 -13.49 7.35 25.22
CA ARG A 393 -13.88 6.71 26.49
C ARG A 393 -14.87 7.51 27.30
#